data_AF-A0A9N9MI50-F1
#
_entry.id   AF-A0A9N9MI50-F1
#
_cell.length_a   1.000
_cell.length_b   1.000
_cell.length_c   1.000
_cell.angle_alpha   90.00
_cell.angle_beta   90.00
_cell.angle_gamma   90.00
#
_symmetry.space_group_name_H-M   'P 1'
#
loop_
_entity.id
_entity.type
_entity.pdbx_description
1 polymer ?
#
loop_
_entity_poly.entity_id
_entity_poly.type
_entity_poly.pdbx_seq_one_letter_code
_entity_poly.pdbx_strand_id
1 'polypeptide(L)'
;MVQKRLKIQHQKNPIDPQGKKRQRCNTFSSEEKLLIANVFLKYRQILENKKTGHISTEEKNKVWEKITKETCIADRQPIDHCLNFIGSGSEFVPSKGEGEVNEAIGTSSEEIQEEETRELRPKKHIRHEQYWSRAANAGEEYTTKSGKTVPSKPFLPFACAHKNKFKVVNKLRKYTENENSKRDKTRIYYIPDATRRERKFCKYFFQAVFQVVAGKLDRLLKNKSYGLPSLCDKRRKHPPANKTSEVQKNQVREFIKKFPSYESHYGRPKSNHGKYLAPDLSLGKM
;
A
#
# COMPACT_ATOMS: atom_id res chain seq x y z
N MET A 1 25.92 37.69 -7.74
CA MET A 1 25.57 37.02 -6.47
C MET A 1 25.28 35.54 -6.71
N VAL A 2 26.21 34.67 -6.31
CA VAL A 2 26.17 33.23 -6.59
C VAL A 2 25.18 32.54 -5.65
N GLN A 3 24.05 32.05 -6.18
CA GLN A 3 23.04 31.34 -5.38
C GLN A 3 23.50 29.90 -5.08
N LYS A 4 23.84 29.64 -3.81
CA LYS A 4 24.17 28.32 -3.26
C LYS A 4 22.97 27.37 -3.40
N ARG A 5 23.13 26.30 -4.20
CA ARG A 5 22.17 25.18 -4.31
C ARG A 5 22.12 24.40 -2.99
N LEU A 6 20.97 24.41 -2.31
CA LEU A 6 20.66 23.50 -1.20
C LEU A 6 20.52 22.07 -1.76
N LYS A 7 21.48 21.21 -1.41
CA LYS A 7 21.46 19.77 -1.70
C LYS A 7 20.42 19.10 -0.80
N ILE A 8 19.39 18.50 -1.39
CA ILE A 8 18.45 17.63 -0.68
C ILE A 8 19.22 16.34 -0.32
N GLN A 9 19.51 16.18 0.96
CA GLN A 9 20.13 14.96 1.47
C GLN A 9 19.07 13.87 1.55
N HIS A 10 19.31 12.74 0.87
CA HIS A 10 18.54 11.52 1.07
C HIS A 10 18.72 11.07 2.53
N GLN A 11 17.65 11.14 3.31
CA GLN A 11 17.62 10.56 4.64
C GLN A 11 17.94 9.07 4.52
N LYS A 12 19.12 8.69 5.00
CA LYS A 12 19.52 7.30 5.15
C LYS A 12 18.51 6.64 6.09
N ASN A 13 18.06 5.42 5.78
CA ASN A 13 17.25 4.61 6.70
C ASN A 13 17.88 4.68 8.09
N PRO A 14 17.09 4.89 9.16
CA PRO A 14 17.60 5.06 10.50
C PRO A 14 18.54 3.90 10.81
N ILE A 15 19.82 4.23 10.89
CA ILE A 15 20.86 3.34 11.39
C ILE A 15 20.51 3.20 12.86
N ASP A 16 20.36 1.95 13.32
CA ASP A 16 20.25 1.63 14.73
C ASP A 16 21.30 2.48 15.50
N PRO A 17 20.96 3.22 16.56
CA PRO A 17 21.89 4.14 17.22
C PRO A 17 23.24 3.51 17.61
N GLN A 18 23.32 2.17 17.67
CA GLN A 18 24.55 1.42 17.91
C GLN A 18 25.37 1.06 16.66
N GLY A 19 24.95 1.45 15.44
CA GLY A 19 25.67 1.16 14.19
C GLY A 19 25.76 -0.32 13.80
N LYS A 20 25.11 -1.21 14.56
CA LYS A 20 25.15 -2.65 14.30
C LYS A 20 24.32 -2.98 13.06
N LYS A 21 24.93 -3.66 12.09
CA LYS A 21 24.19 -4.24 10.96
C LYS A 21 23.17 -5.21 11.56
N ARG A 22 21.89 -5.08 11.17
CA ARG A 22 20.83 -6.01 11.60
C ARG A 22 21.29 -7.45 11.32
N GLN A 23 21.61 -8.17 12.38
CA GLN A 23 21.92 -9.59 12.28
C GLN A 23 20.62 -10.32 11.94
N ARG A 24 20.64 -11.19 10.94
CA ARG A 24 19.50 -12.07 10.69
C ARG A 24 19.36 -13.01 11.87
N CYS A 25 18.15 -13.17 12.40
CA CYS A 25 17.89 -14.20 13.39
C CYS A 25 18.30 -15.56 12.83
N ASN A 26 18.86 -16.41 13.69
CA ASN A 26 19.19 -17.78 13.32
C ASN A 26 17.92 -18.52 12.87
N THR A 27 18.07 -19.42 11.91
CA THR A 27 16.97 -20.30 11.50
C THR A 27 16.66 -21.27 12.62
N PHE A 28 15.38 -21.40 12.98
CA PHE A 28 14.93 -22.35 14.00
C PHE A 28 15.41 -23.79 13.70
N SER A 29 15.89 -24.49 14.73
CA SER A 29 16.24 -25.91 14.66
C SER A 29 15.01 -26.78 14.34
N SER A 30 15.22 -28.03 13.94
CA SER A 30 14.11 -28.96 13.70
C SER A 30 13.29 -29.24 14.96
N GLU A 31 13.95 -29.29 16.12
CA GLU A 31 13.32 -29.53 17.41
C GLU A 31 12.49 -28.32 17.86
N GLU A 32 13.04 -27.10 17.76
CA GLU A 32 12.31 -25.86 18.01
C GLU A 32 11.05 -25.75 17.14
N LYS A 33 11.16 -26.08 15.85
CA LYS A 33 10.00 -26.08 14.94
C LYS A 33 8.91 -27.05 15.40
N LEU A 34 9.29 -28.22 15.91
CA LEU A 34 8.36 -29.23 16.39
C LEU A 34 7.69 -28.79 17.70
N LEU A 35 8.45 -28.19 18.62
CA LEU A 35 7.93 -27.58 19.84
C LEU A 35 6.92 -26.47 19.53
N ILE A 36 7.29 -25.53 18.66
CA ILE A 36 6.40 -24.46 18.22
C ILE A 36 5.13 -25.07 17.60
N ALA A 37 5.25 -26.07 16.72
CA ALA A 37 4.09 -26.72 16.12
C ALA A 37 3.14 -27.33 17.17
N ASN A 38 3.68 -27.99 18.20
CA ASN A 38 2.90 -28.58 19.28
C ASN A 38 2.18 -27.52 20.12
N VAL A 39 2.85 -26.41 20.45
CA VAL A 39 2.25 -25.28 21.18
C VAL A 39 1.12 -24.65 20.35
N PHE A 40 1.32 -24.49 19.04
CA PHE A 40 0.27 -23.96 18.14
C PHE A 40 -0.95 -24.89 18.06
N LEU A 41 -0.77 -26.21 18.07
CA LEU A 41 -1.88 -27.16 18.09
C LEU A 41 -2.70 -27.07 19.38
N LYS A 42 -2.04 -26.86 20.53
CA LYS A 42 -2.70 -26.66 21.83
C LYS A 42 -3.62 -25.44 21.84
N TYR A 43 -3.19 -24.32 21.24
CA TYR A 43 -3.95 -23.06 21.22
C TYR A 43 -4.75 -22.82 19.93
N ARG A 44 -4.85 -23.84 19.05
CA ARG A 44 -5.44 -23.72 17.71
C ARG A 44 -6.85 -23.14 17.70
N GLN A 45 -7.70 -23.55 18.65
CA GLN A 45 -9.10 -23.13 18.69
C GLN A 45 -9.25 -21.62 18.92
N ILE A 46 -8.35 -21.02 19.70
CA ILE A 46 -8.37 -19.59 20.03
C ILE A 46 -7.74 -18.77 18.89
N LEU A 47 -6.64 -19.24 18.32
CA LEU A 47 -5.96 -18.54 17.23
C LEU A 47 -6.76 -18.55 15.92
N GLU A 48 -7.41 -19.67 15.58
CA GLU A 48 -8.18 -19.81 14.34
C GLU A 48 -9.63 -19.31 14.44
N ASN A 49 -10.07 -18.78 15.59
CA ASN A 49 -11.44 -18.31 15.84
C ASN A 49 -12.54 -19.34 15.50
N LYS A 50 -12.24 -20.64 15.59
CA LYS A 50 -13.11 -21.68 15.01
C LYS A 50 -14.32 -22.06 15.88
N LYS A 51 -14.34 -21.75 17.17
CA LYS A 51 -15.37 -22.25 18.09
C LYS A 51 -16.09 -21.21 18.94
N THR A 52 -15.64 -19.96 18.94
CA THR A 52 -16.20 -18.92 19.82
C THR A 52 -16.23 -17.61 19.05
N GLY A 53 -17.45 -17.16 18.69
CA GLY A 53 -17.67 -15.89 17.99
C GLY A 53 -17.29 -14.64 18.79
N HIS A 54 -16.80 -14.80 20.03
CA HIS A 54 -16.52 -13.72 20.97
C HIS A 54 -15.11 -13.77 21.59
N ILE A 55 -14.09 -14.28 20.89
CA ILE A 55 -12.71 -14.13 21.38
C ILE A 55 -12.26 -12.69 21.16
N SER A 56 -12.00 -11.98 22.26
CA SER A 56 -11.51 -10.60 22.21
C SER A 56 -10.05 -10.55 21.73
N THR A 57 -9.63 -9.39 21.21
CA THR A 57 -8.21 -9.17 20.84
C THR A 57 -7.29 -9.33 22.05
N GLU A 58 -7.75 -8.97 23.25
CA GLU A 58 -6.99 -9.09 24.49
C GLU A 58 -6.73 -10.56 24.85
N GLU A 59 -7.71 -11.44 24.68
CA GLU A 59 -7.54 -12.88 24.92
C GLU A 59 -6.52 -13.50 23.95
N LYS A 60 -6.53 -13.07 22.68
CA LYS A 60 -5.51 -13.49 21.71
C LYS A 60 -4.12 -13.05 22.13
N ASN A 61 -3.98 -11.81 22.60
CA ASN A 61 -2.69 -11.29 23.08
C ASN A 61 -2.20 -12.08 24.30
N LYS A 62 -3.09 -12.38 25.25
CA LYS A 62 -2.76 -13.25 26.40
C LYS A 62 -2.31 -14.65 25.98
N VAL A 63 -2.93 -15.22 24.94
CA VAL A 63 -2.48 -16.51 24.37
C VAL A 63 -1.11 -16.38 23.71
N TRP A 64 -0.86 -15.32 22.95
CA TRP A 64 0.46 -15.07 22.36
C TRP A 64 1.55 -14.94 23.42
N GLU A 65 1.29 -14.21 24.52
CA GLU A 65 2.23 -14.12 25.64
C GLU A 65 2.51 -15.49 26.27
N LYS A 66 1.50 -16.35 26.41
CA LYS A 66 1.67 -17.73 26.90
C LYS A 66 2.50 -18.57 25.94
N ILE A 67 2.24 -18.47 24.63
CA ILE A 67 3.03 -19.16 23.59
C ILE A 67 4.49 -18.72 23.69
N THR A 68 4.76 -17.42 23.76
CA THR A 68 6.12 -16.89 23.89
C THR A 68 6.82 -17.42 25.14
N LYS A 69 6.15 -17.41 26.30
CA LYS A 69 6.69 -17.98 27.55
C LYS A 69 7.00 -19.47 27.40
N GLU A 70 6.07 -20.27 26.89
CA GLU A 70 6.28 -21.72 26.67
C GLU A 70 7.44 -22.00 25.71
N THR A 71 7.57 -21.21 24.63
CA THR A 71 8.67 -21.38 23.66
C THR A 71 10.01 -20.87 24.15
N CYS A 72 10.04 -19.84 25.01
CA CYS A 72 11.28 -19.30 25.57
C CYS A 72 11.84 -20.15 26.73
N ILE A 73 11.00 -20.89 27.45
CA ILE A 73 11.42 -21.73 28.59
C ILE A 73 12.14 -23.00 28.12
N ALA A 74 11.85 -23.49 26.91
CA ALA A 74 12.48 -24.69 26.37
C ALA A 74 13.99 -24.51 26.11
N ASP A 75 14.42 -23.28 25.83
CA ASP A 75 15.82 -22.93 25.68
C ASP A 75 16.38 -22.46 27.02
N ARG A 76 16.73 -23.38 27.93
CA ARG A 76 17.60 -23.07 29.07
C ARG A 76 19.02 -22.76 28.58
N GLN A 77 19.19 -21.57 28.04
CA GLN A 77 20.38 -20.74 28.23
C GLN A 77 19.91 -19.48 28.98
N PRO A 78 20.65 -19.00 29.99
CA PRO A 78 20.21 -17.89 30.84
C PRO A 78 19.87 -16.65 30.01
N ILE A 79 18.62 -16.19 30.14
CA ILE A 79 18.03 -15.07 29.41
C ILE A 79 18.42 -13.77 30.13
N ASP A 80 19.65 -13.30 29.94
CA ASP A 80 20.04 -11.96 30.38
C ASP A 80 19.95 -10.91 29.25
N HIS A 81 19.56 -11.31 28.03
CA HIS A 81 19.70 -10.42 26.85
C HIS A 81 18.44 -10.17 26.00
N CYS A 82 17.27 -10.71 26.35
CA CYS A 82 16.07 -10.60 25.49
C CYS A 82 14.92 -9.72 26.01
N LEU A 83 14.96 -9.20 27.25
CA LEU A 83 13.83 -8.43 27.81
C LEU A 83 13.87 -6.91 27.56
N ASN A 84 14.93 -6.36 26.97
CA ASN A 84 15.06 -4.90 26.78
C ASN A 84 14.40 -4.35 25.49
N PHE A 85 13.46 -5.07 24.85
CA PHE A 85 12.86 -4.64 23.58
C PHE A 85 11.33 -4.40 23.61
N ILE A 86 10.68 -4.51 24.78
CA ILE A 86 9.29 -4.04 24.93
C ILE A 86 9.34 -2.77 25.76
N GLY A 87 8.96 -1.66 25.13
CA GLY A 87 9.08 -0.32 25.65
C GLY A 87 8.50 -0.15 27.06
N SER A 88 9.25 0.61 27.85
CA SER A 88 8.83 1.29 29.07
C SER A 88 7.58 2.14 28.79
N GLY A 89 6.42 1.51 28.86
CA GLY A 89 5.13 2.16 29.04
C GLY A 89 4.90 2.42 30.52
N SER A 90 5.00 3.69 30.90
CA SER A 90 4.13 4.35 31.89
C SER A 90 3.50 3.43 32.94
N GLU A 91 4.03 3.47 34.16
CA GLU A 91 3.41 2.93 35.37
C GLU A 91 1.96 3.45 35.50
N PHE A 92 0.99 2.56 35.32
CA PHE A 92 -0.40 2.80 35.65
C PHE A 92 -0.66 2.22 37.03
N VAL A 93 -0.86 3.10 38.00
CA VAL A 93 -1.22 2.78 39.39
C VAL A 93 -2.71 2.41 39.44
N PRO A 94 -3.11 1.19 39.86
CA PRO A 94 -4.51 0.88 40.08
C PRO A 94 -4.95 1.40 41.44
N SER A 95 -5.79 2.44 41.45
CA SER A 95 -6.56 2.83 42.63
C SER A 95 -7.58 1.76 42.98
N LYS A 96 -7.49 1.24 44.20
CA LYS A 96 -8.56 0.51 44.86
C LYS A 96 -9.72 1.48 45.12
N GLY A 97 -10.87 1.20 44.54
CA GLY A 97 -12.15 1.79 44.90
C GLY A 97 -13.12 0.66 45.19
N GLU A 98 -13.28 0.36 46.49
CA GLU A 98 -14.41 -0.39 47.00
C GLU A 98 -15.61 0.57 47.06
N GLY A 99 -16.75 0.13 46.57
CA GLY A 99 -17.98 0.92 46.50
C GLY A 99 -19.15 0.01 46.17
N GLU A 100 -19.70 -0.56 47.24
CA GLU A 100 -20.90 -1.38 47.27
C GLU A 100 -22.18 -0.50 47.17
N VAL A 101 -23.32 -1.16 46.93
CA VAL A 101 -24.74 -0.74 47.10
C VAL A 101 -25.38 0.27 46.12
N ASN A 102 -26.33 -0.16 45.28
CA ASN A 102 -27.78 -0.24 45.59
C ASN A 102 -28.68 -0.46 44.35
N GLU A 103 -29.79 -1.16 44.59
CA GLU A 103 -30.88 -1.51 43.69
C GLU A 103 -31.85 -0.35 43.35
N ALA A 104 -32.45 -0.49 42.16
CA ALA A 104 -33.87 -0.27 41.80
C ALA A 104 -34.43 1.15 41.51
N ILE A 105 -35.50 1.10 40.67
CA ILE A 105 -36.52 2.11 40.33
C ILE A 105 -36.03 3.10 39.26
N GLY A 106 -36.59 3.22 38.05
CA GLY A 106 -38.00 3.22 37.65
C GLY A 106 -38.42 4.66 37.31
N THR A 107 -39.13 4.84 36.21
CA THR A 107 -40.02 5.98 35.84
C THR A 107 -39.55 7.00 34.78
N SER A 108 -40.48 7.19 33.83
CA SER A 108 -40.84 8.36 33.02
C SER A 108 -39.88 8.95 31.98
N SER A 109 -40.24 8.63 30.74
CA SER A 109 -40.41 9.53 29.58
C SER A 109 -40.40 11.04 29.87
N GLU A 110 -39.41 11.73 29.33
CA GLU A 110 -39.54 13.13 28.85
C GLU A 110 -38.82 13.24 27.51
N GLU A 111 -39.60 13.55 26.45
CA GLU A 111 -39.10 13.93 25.14
C GLU A 111 -38.49 15.33 25.22
N ILE A 112 -37.16 15.41 25.14
CA ILE A 112 -36.45 16.66 24.88
C ILE A 112 -36.10 16.66 23.39
N GLN A 113 -36.76 17.53 22.63
CA GLN A 113 -36.39 17.84 21.25
C GLN A 113 -35.14 18.75 21.28
N GLU A 114 -33.95 18.14 21.34
CA GLU A 114 -32.70 18.82 21.05
C GLU A 114 -32.56 18.99 19.53
N GLU A 115 -32.90 20.19 19.05
CA GLU A 115 -32.64 20.62 17.68
C GLU A 115 -31.13 20.86 17.50
N GLU A 116 -30.41 19.79 17.15
CA GLU A 116 -28.98 19.74 16.88
C GLU A 116 -28.64 20.61 15.64
N THR A 117 -28.37 21.91 15.85
CA THR A 117 -27.77 22.77 14.84
C THR A 117 -26.34 22.29 14.56
N ARG A 118 -26.21 21.31 13.66
CA ARG A 118 -24.91 20.85 13.15
C ARG A 118 -24.22 21.98 12.42
N GLU A 119 -23.26 22.61 13.09
CA GLU A 119 -22.27 23.46 12.46
C GLU A 119 -21.63 22.71 11.28
N LEU A 120 -21.89 23.20 10.07
CA LEU A 120 -21.35 22.65 8.84
C LEU A 120 -19.83 22.75 8.89
N ARG A 121 -19.17 21.60 9.10
CA ARG A 121 -17.72 21.50 9.07
C ARG A 121 -17.19 22.19 7.80
N PRO A 122 -16.22 23.11 7.92
CA PRO A 122 -15.70 23.87 6.78
C PRO A 122 -15.24 22.89 5.68
N LYS A 123 -15.75 23.12 4.46
CA LYS A 123 -15.46 22.27 3.29
C LYS A 123 -13.95 22.12 3.15
N LYS A 124 -13.47 20.87 3.23
CA LYS A 124 -12.05 20.52 3.01
C LYS A 124 -11.55 21.22 1.75
N HIS A 125 -10.51 22.02 1.92
CA HIS A 125 -9.83 22.75 0.85
C HIS A 125 -9.53 21.80 -0.33
N ILE A 126 -10.17 22.03 -1.48
CA ILE A 126 -9.98 21.22 -2.68
C ILE A 126 -8.56 21.46 -3.17
N ARG A 127 -7.64 20.56 -2.84
CA ARG A 127 -6.28 20.59 -3.41
C ARG A 127 -6.38 20.34 -4.91
N HIS A 128 -5.99 21.36 -5.68
CA HIS A 128 -5.83 21.31 -7.14
C HIS A 128 -4.63 20.44 -7.59
N GLU A 129 -4.33 19.36 -6.86
CA GLU A 129 -3.22 18.41 -7.08
C GLU A 129 -3.37 17.66 -8.41
N GLN A 130 -4.59 17.49 -8.90
CA GLN A 130 -4.89 16.60 -10.02
C GLN A 130 -4.26 17.01 -11.36
N TYR A 131 -4.01 18.31 -11.59
CA TYR A 131 -3.43 18.77 -12.87
C TYR A 131 -1.91 18.57 -12.90
N TRP A 132 -1.23 18.87 -11.80
CA TRP A 132 0.24 18.81 -11.68
C TRP A 132 0.74 17.36 -11.58
N SER A 133 0.01 16.50 -10.88
CA SER A 133 0.34 15.08 -10.81
C SER A 133 0.15 14.35 -12.13
N ARG A 134 -0.64 14.88 -13.08
CA ARG A 134 -0.83 14.24 -14.39
C ARG A 134 0.35 14.50 -15.32
N ALA A 135 0.79 15.75 -15.47
CA ALA A 135 1.92 16.10 -16.32
C ALA A 135 3.23 15.45 -15.84
N ALA A 136 3.48 15.48 -14.53
CA ALA A 136 4.68 14.87 -13.93
C ALA A 136 4.75 13.35 -14.11
N ASN A 137 3.60 12.65 -14.17
CA ASN A 137 3.54 11.20 -14.36
C ASN A 137 3.43 10.79 -15.84
N ALA A 138 2.95 11.68 -16.73
CA ALA A 138 2.87 11.44 -18.17
C ALA A 138 4.26 11.48 -18.84
N GLY A 139 5.25 12.10 -18.18
CA GLY A 139 6.57 12.28 -18.74
C GLY A 139 6.58 13.30 -19.87
N GLU A 140 5.64 14.24 -19.87
CA GLU A 140 5.63 15.39 -20.79
C GLU A 140 6.41 16.56 -20.16
N GLU A 141 6.98 17.41 -21.01
CA GLU A 141 7.60 18.66 -20.57
C GLU A 141 6.52 19.61 -20.01
N TYR A 142 6.80 20.26 -18.88
CA TYR A 142 5.83 21.19 -18.28
C TYR A 142 6.49 22.41 -17.66
N THR A 143 5.80 23.54 -17.71
CA THR A 143 6.24 24.79 -17.08
C THR A 143 5.71 24.91 -15.65
N THR A 144 6.62 25.22 -14.72
CA THR A 144 6.25 25.49 -13.32
C THR A 144 5.68 26.91 -13.19
N LYS A 145 4.99 27.20 -12.07
CA LYS A 145 4.46 28.55 -11.78
C LYS A 145 5.55 29.64 -11.78
N SER A 146 6.80 29.27 -11.52
CA SER A 146 7.97 30.15 -11.58
C SER A 146 8.50 30.37 -13.01
N GLY A 147 7.81 29.89 -14.04
CA GLY A 147 8.24 29.97 -15.44
C GLY A 147 9.37 29.01 -15.81
N LYS A 148 9.81 28.12 -14.91
CA LYS A 148 10.87 27.14 -15.20
C LYS A 148 10.26 25.97 -15.95
N THR A 149 10.72 25.73 -17.17
CA THR A 149 10.38 24.54 -17.94
C THR A 149 11.14 23.34 -17.38
N VAL A 150 10.41 22.29 -17.01
CA VAL A 150 10.95 21.02 -16.53
C VAL A 150 10.89 20.05 -17.70
N PRO A 151 12.04 19.62 -18.27
CA PRO A 151 12.04 18.72 -19.41
C PRO A 151 11.39 17.39 -19.04
N SER A 152 10.78 16.75 -20.03
CA SER A 152 10.25 15.39 -19.89
C SER A 152 11.33 14.49 -19.31
N LYS A 153 11.01 13.75 -18.24
CA LYS A 153 11.90 12.72 -17.73
C LYS A 153 11.73 11.53 -18.68
N PRO A 154 12.70 11.21 -19.58
CA PRO A 154 12.53 10.06 -20.45
C PRO A 154 12.35 8.84 -19.56
N PHE A 155 11.24 8.13 -19.75
CA PHE A 155 11.09 6.81 -19.16
C PHE A 155 12.16 5.94 -19.80
N LEU A 156 13.34 5.88 -19.17
CA LEU A 156 14.32 4.88 -19.53
C LEU A 156 13.58 3.55 -19.40
N PRO A 157 13.48 2.75 -20.48
CA PRO A 157 12.84 1.45 -20.38
C PRO A 157 13.53 0.76 -19.22
N PHE A 158 12.80 0.41 -18.17
CA PHE A 158 13.35 -0.42 -17.12
C PHE A 158 13.79 -1.70 -17.83
N ALA A 159 15.08 -1.79 -18.12
CA ALA A 159 15.76 -2.97 -18.58
C ALA A 159 15.70 -3.89 -17.37
N CYS A 160 14.54 -4.52 -17.18
CA CYS A 160 14.36 -5.55 -16.20
C CYS A 160 15.38 -6.62 -16.57
N ALA A 161 16.50 -6.65 -15.84
CA ALA A 161 17.63 -7.55 -16.07
C ALA A 161 17.22 -9.04 -16.03
N HIS A 162 15.96 -9.32 -15.70
CA HIS A 162 15.35 -10.64 -15.64
C HIS A 162 14.80 -11.13 -16.99
N LYS A 163 14.74 -10.29 -18.05
CA LYS A 163 14.16 -10.69 -19.36
C LYS A 163 14.85 -11.90 -19.99
N ASN A 164 16.13 -12.12 -19.68
CA ASN A 164 16.92 -13.23 -20.24
C ASN A 164 17.07 -14.43 -19.29
N LYS A 165 16.45 -14.41 -18.10
CA LYS A 165 16.67 -15.43 -17.04
C LYS A 165 15.75 -16.65 -17.12
N PHE A 166 15.04 -16.84 -18.23
CA PHE A 166 14.21 -18.02 -18.46
C PHE A 166 14.15 -18.36 -19.95
N LYS A 167 14.09 -19.66 -20.24
CA LYS A 167 13.93 -20.19 -21.60
C LYS A 167 12.59 -20.92 -21.69
N VAL A 168 11.86 -20.67 -22.77
CA VAL A 168 10.61 -21.36 -23.07
C VAL A 168 10.95 -22.47 -24.05
N VAL A 169 10.70 -23.71 -23.65
CA VAL A 169 11.03 -24.92 -24.41
C VAL A 169 9.73 -25.66 -24.73
N ASN A 170 9.73 -26.48 -25.77
CA ASN A 170 8.64 -27.41 -26.04
C ASN A 170 8.40 -28.32 -24.82
N LYS A 171 7.17 -28.86 -24.72
CA LYS A 171 6.78 -29.73 -23.62
C LYS A 171 7.76 -30.91 -23.48
N LEU A 172 8.56 -30.93 -22.41
CA LEU A 172 9.60 -31.94 -22.20
C LEU A 172 9.09 -33.27 -21.64
N ARG A 173 7.95 -33.27 -20.95
CA ARG A 173 7.34 -34.48 -20.36
C ARG A 173 5.86 -34.51 -20.66
N LYS A 174 5.39 -35.64 -21.18
CA LYS A 174 3.97 -36.00 -21.27
C LYS A 174 3.72 -37.03 -20.16
N TYR A 175 3.06 -36.61 -19.08
CA TYR A 175 2.69 -37.52 -17.98
C TYR A 175 1.45 -38.35 -18.29
N THR A 176 0.62 -37.85 -19.20
CA THR A 176 -0.61 -38.49 -19.66
C THR A 176 -0.56 -38.50 -21.18
N GLU A 177 -0.96 -39.63 -21.77
CA GLU A 177 -1.15 -39.76 -23.23
C GLU A 177 -2.32 -38.93 -23.74
N ASN A 178 -3.18 -38.45 -22.84
CA ASN A 178 -4.30 -37.59 -23.14
C ASN A 178 -3.89 -36.41 -24.04
N GLU A 179 -4.40 -36.40 -25.26
CA GLU A 179 -4.15 -35.38 -26.28
C GLU A 179 -4.61 -33.99 -25.81
N ASN A 180 -5.58 -33.95 -24.89
CA ASN A 180 -6.21 -32.74 -24.36
C ASN A 180 -5.38 -31.97 -23.31
N SER A 181 -4.07 -32.20 -23.22
CA SER A 181 -3.22 -31.41 -22.33
C SER A 181 -3.15 -29.95 -22.79
N LYS A 182 -3.80 -29.04 -22.06
CA LYS A 182 -3.77 -27.57 -22.28
C LYS A 182 -2.37 -26.90 -22.21
N ARG A 183 -1.31 -27.67 -21.96
CA ARG A 183 0.07 -27.18 -21.79
C ARG A 183 0.93 -27.55 -23.00
N ASP A 184 1.19 -26.56 -23.86
CA ASP A 184 2.05 -26.76 -25.04
C ASP A 184 3.54 -26.53 -24.75
N LYS A 185 3.83 -25.70 -23.75
CA LYS A 185 5.18 -25.21 -23.46
C LYS A 185 5.62 -25.51 -22.04
N THR A 186 6.91 -25.81 -21.88
CA THR A 186 7.58 -25.92 -20.60
C THR A 186 8.53 -24.75 -20.38
N ARG A 187 8.61 -24.27 -19.14
CA ARG A 187 9.41 -23.12 -18.77
C ARG A 187 10.57 -23.59 -17.93
N ILE A 188 11.77 -23.19 -18.30
CA ILE A 188 13.00 -23.49 -17.58
C ILE A 188 13.58 -22.18 -17.06
N TYR A 189 13.82 -22.13 -15.76
CA TYR A 189 14.30 -20.94 -15.07
C TYR A 189 15.80 -21.06 -14.83
N TYR A 190 16.54 -20.00 -15.16
CA TYR A 190 17.98 -19.94 -15.01
C TYR A 190 18.38 -18.77 -14.12
N ILE A 191 19.36 -18.98 -13.24
CA ILE A 191 19.93 -17.92 -12.41
C ILE A 191 21.45 -17.96 -12.61
N PRO A 192 22.11 -16.82 -12.93
CA PRO A 192 23.56 -16.77 -13.02
C PRO A 192 24.16 -16.92 -11.62
N ASP A 193 25.15 -17.80 -11.51
CA ASP A 193 25.96 -17.99 -10.30
C ASP A 193 27.05 -16.90 -10.19
N ALA A 194 27.81 -16.87 -9.11
CA ALA A 194 28.94 -15.95 -8.92
C ALA A 194 29.97 -16.03 -10.07
N THR A 195 30.11 -17.21 -10.68
CA THR A 195 30.97 -17.48 -11.84
C THR A 195 30.34 -17.08 -13.19
N ARG A 196 29.19 -16.40 -13.20
CA ARG A 196 28.38 -16.06 -14.38
C ARG A 196 27.85 -17.26 -15.18
N ARG A 197 27.97 -18.49 -14.68
CA ARG A 197 27.36 -19.67 -15.31
C ARG A 197 25.87 -19.73 -15.00
N GLU A 198 25.05 -20.08 -15.97
CA GLU A 198 23.60 -20.25 -15.79
C GLU A 198 23.29 -21.61 -15.16
N ARG A 199 22.74 -21.62 -13.94
CA ARG A 199 22.21 -22.85 -13.31
C ARG A 199 20.69 -22.92 -13.44
N LYS A 200 20.15 -24.12 -13.66
CA LYS A 200 18.71 -24.38 -13.78
C LYS A 200 18.09 -24.52 -12.38
N PHE A 201 16.93 -23.90 -12.17
CA PHE A 201 16.18 -23.95 -10.91
C PHE A 201 14.70 -24.26 -11.13
N CYS A 202 14.02 -24.66 -10.04
CA CYS A 202 12.57 -24.82 -10.03
C CYS A 202 11.85 -23.46 -9.98
N LYS A 203 10.56 -23.46 -10.34
CA LYS A 203 9.72 -22.24 -10.34
C LYS A 203 9.66 -21.59 -8.96
N TYR A 204 9.46 -22.39 -7.90
CA TYR A 204 9.31 -21.88 -6.52
C TYR A 204 10.57 -21.18 -6.03
N PHE A 205 11.74 -21.78 -6.25
CA PHE A 205 13.01 -21.16 -5.89
C PHE A 205 13.22 -19.83 -6.60
N PHE A 206 12.96 -19.78 -7.91
CA PHE A 206 13.04 -18.55 -8.69
C PHE A 206 12.12 -17.45 -8.14
N GLN A 207 10.88 -17.80 -7.78
CA GLN A 207 9.93 -16.86 -7.20
C GLN A 207 10.40 -16.29 -5.85
N ALA A 208 10.95 -17.15 -4.98
CA ALA A 208 11.48 -16.75 -3.69
C ALA A 208 12.69 -15.82 -3.83
N VAL A 209 13.66 -16.18 -4.69
CA VAL A 209 14.90 -15.41 -4.90
C VAL A 209 14.61 -14.01 -5.44
N PHE A 210 13.71 -13.89 -6.42
CA PHE A 210 13.38 -12.58 -7.02
C PHE A 210 12.19 -11.88 -6.38
N GLN A 211 11.57 -12.49 -5.36
CA GLN A 211 10.33 -12.01 -4.73
C GLN A 211 9.23 -11.69 -5.76
N VAL A 212 9.06 -12.57 -6.76
CA VAL A 212 8.08 -12.40 -7.84
C VAL A 212 6.96 -13.42 -7.72
N VAL A 213 5.72 -12.93 -7.68
CA VAL A 213 4.52 -13.78 -7.69
C VAL A 213 4.32 -14.47 -9.04
N ALA A 214 3.78 -15.68 -9.03
CA ALA A 214 3.47 -16.49 -10.22
C ALA A 214 2.75 -15.70 -11.32
N GLY A 215 1.66 -14.99 -10.99
CA GLY A 215 0.88 -14.24 -11.97
C GLY A 215 1.67 -13.14 -12.67
N LYS A 216 2.65 -12.52 -11.99
CA LYS A 216 3.52 -11.51 -12.61
C LYS A 216 4.48 -12.15 -13.60
N LEU A 217 5.06 -13.31 -13.27
CA LEU A 217 5.87 -14.10 -14.20
C LEU A 217 5.08 -14.52 -15.44
N ASP A 218 3.85 -15.01 -15.25
CA ASP A 218 3.00 -15.47 -16.35
C ASP A 218 2.66 -14.34 -17.33
N ARG A 219 2.33 -13.15 -16.81
CA ARG A 219 2.07 -11.97 -17.64
C ARG A 219 3.32 -11.51 -18.40
N LEU A 220 4.47 -11.49 -17.74
CA LEU A 220 5.75 -11.16 -18.40
C LEU A 220 6.08 -12.14 -19.53
N LEU A 221 5.84 -13.42 -19.30
CA LEU A 221 6.06 -14.47 -20.28
C LEU A 221 5.13 -14.35 -21.49
N LYS A 222 3.83 -14.09 -21.26
CA LYS A 222 2.87 -13.83 -22.34
C LYS A 222 3.29 -12.63 -23.18
N ASN A 223 3.66 -11.51 -22.55
CA ASN A 223 4.10 -10.33 -23.29
C ASN A 223 5.38 -10.60 -24.12
N LYS A 224 6.33 -11.36 -23.57
CA LYS A 224 7.56 -11.73 -24.28
C LYS A 224 7.26 -12.56 -25.53
N SER A 225 6.29 -13.49 -25.48
CA SER A 225 5.92 -14.27 -26.68
C SER A 225 5.31 -13.42 -27.79
N TYR A 226 4.69 -12.28 -27.46
CA TYR A 226 4.16 -11.34 -28.45
C TYR A 226 5.19 -10.29 -28.91
N GLY A 227 6.45 -10.36 -28.43
CA GLY A 227 7.45 -9.32 -28.70
C GLY A 227 7.11 -7.96 -28.08
N LEU A 228 6.11 -7.90 -27.21
CA LEU A 228 5.66 -6.64 -26.60
C LEU A 228 6.68 -6.16 -25.55
N PRO A 229 6.88 -4.84 -25.42
CA PRO A 229 7.71 -4.28 -24.36
C PRO A 229 7.20 -4.71 -22.97
N SER A 230 8.04 -4.48 -21.95
CA SER A 230 7.68 -4.73 -20.55
C SER A 230 6.28 -4.18 -20.26
N LEU A 231 5.47 -4.90 -19.47
CA LEU A 231 4.14 -4.46 -19.05
C LEU A 231 4.21 -3.02 -18.52
N CYS A 232 3.82 -2.05 -19.35
CA CYS A 232 3.53 -0.71 -18.89
C CYS A 232 2.22 -0.78 -18.10
N ASP A 233 2.19 -0.12 -16.94
CA ASP A 233 0.95 0.03 -16.20
C ASP A 233 -0.05 0.78 -17.08
N LYS A 234 -1.12 0.09 -17.49
CA LYS A 234 -2.22 0.66 -18.28
C LYS A 234 -3.33 1.24 -17.39
N ARG A 235 -3.19 1.16 -16.05
CA ARG A 235 -4.13 1.81 -15.13
C ARG A 235 -4.21 3.29 -15.49
N ARG A 236 -5.42 3.83 -15.49
CA ARG A 236 -5.75 5.24 -15.80
C ARG A 236 -5.47 5.69 -17.25
N LYS A 237 -5.03 4.82 -18.15
CA LYS A 237 -4.84 5.17 -19.58
C LYS A 237 -6.11 5.05 -20.41
N HIS A 238 -7.13 4.34 -19.90
CA HIS A 238 -8.42 4.27 -20.54
C HIS A 238 -9.37 5.30 -19.91
N PRO A 239 -10.09 6.10 -20.72
CA PRO A 239 -11.18 6.90 -20.19
C PRO A 239 -12.21 5.95 -19.55
N PRO A 240 -12.74 6.25 -18.35
CA PRO A 240 -13.84 5.47 -17.80
C PRO A 240 -15.04 5.55 -18.75
N ALA A 241 -15.84 4.48 -18.82
CA ALA A 241 -17.05 4.47 -19.64
C ALA A 241 -17.99 5.64 -19.30
N ASN A 242 -18.04 6.02 -18.02
CA ASN A 242 -18.87 7.11 -17.53
C ASN A 242 -18.20 8.49 -17.67
N LYS A 243 -17.18 8.64 -18.53
CA LYS A 243 -16.53 9.93 -18.75
C LYS A 243 -17.42 10.79 -19.64
N THR A 244 -17.83 11.96 -19.13
CA THR A 244 -18.53 12.99 -19.91
C THR A 244 -17.75 13.31 -21.19
N SER A 245 -18.46 13.33 -22.33
CA SER A 245 -17.86 13.63 -23.62
C SER A 245 -17.31 15.05 -23.64
N GLU A 246 -16.29 15.31 -24.46
CA GLU A 246 -15.73 16.66 -24.54
C GLU A 246 -16.74 17.65 -25.15
N VAL A 247 -17.64 17.15 -26.01
CA VAL A 247 -18.77 17.90 -26.56
C VAL A 247 -19.69 18.41 -25.44
N GLN A 248 -20.12 17.53 -24.53
CA GLN A 248 -20.96 17.92 -23.40
C GLN A 248 -20.25 18.90 -22.47
N LYS A 249 -18.94 18.71 -22.22
CA LYS A 249 -18.16 19.68 -21.44
C LYS A 249 -18.09 21.03 -22.13
N ASN A 250 -17.94 21.08 -23.45
CA ASN A 250 -17.91 22.32 -24.22
C ASN A 250 -19.26 23.03 -24.19
N GLN A 251 -20.37 22.29 -24.34
CA GLN A 251 -21.71 22.83 -24.18
C GLN A 251 -21.92 23.48 -22.80
N VAL A 252 -21.49 22.80 -21.73
CA VAL A 252 -21.54 23.37 -20.38
C VAL A 252 -20.64 24.60 -20.25
N ARG A 253 -19.43 24.58 -20.81
CA ARG A 253 -18.52 25.75 -20.80
C ARG A 253 -19.11 26.94 -21.56
N GLU A 254 -19.70 26.71 -22.73
CA GLU A 254 -20.35 27.74 -23.54
C GLU A 254 -21.59 28.31 -22.87
N PHE A 255 -22.39 27.45 -22.24
CA PHE A 255 -23.54 27.86 -21.44
C PHE A 255 -23.12 28.74 -20.27
N ILE A 256 -22.11 28.34 -19.49
CA ILE A 256 -21.57 29.13 -18.37
C ILE A 256 -21.05 30.50 -18.85
N LYS A 257 -20.48 30.57 -20.07
CA LYS A 257 -19.99 31.84 -20.65
C LYS A 257 -21.10 32.82 -21.05
N LYS A 258 -22.36 32.40 -21.14
CA LYS A 258 -23.50 33.31 -21.42
C LYS A 258 -23.81 34.22 -20.24
N PHE A 259 -23.46 33.82 -19.03
CA PHE A 259 -23.70 34.62 -17.83
C PHE A 259 -22.61 35.68 -17.66
N PRO A 260 -22.96 36.90 -17.20
CA PRO A 260 -21.98 37.90 -16.88
C PRO A 260 -21.06 37.35 -15.77
N SER A 261 -19.76 37.45 -16.02
CA SER A 261 -18.74 37.04 -15.08
C SER A 261 -17.91 38.25 -14.67
N TYR A 262 -17.50 38.29 -13.41
CA TYR A 262 -16.72 39.39 -12.85
C TYR A 262 -15.40 38.88 -12.30
N GLU A 263 -14.41 39.75 -12.27
CA GLU A 263 -13.14 39.47 -11.61
C GLU A 263 -13.28 39.72 -10.12
N SER A 264 -12.82 38.79 -9.28
CA SER A 264 -12.86 39.00 -7.84
C SER A 264 -11.92 40.15 -7.46
N HIS A 265 -12.47 41.16 -6.81
CA HIS A 265 -11.69 42.25 -6.22
C HIS A 265 -10.68 41.75 -5.16
N TYR A 266 -10.95 40.59 -4.55
CA TYR A 266 -10.08 39.97 -3.54
C TYR A 266 -9.00 39.04 -4.12
N GLY A 267 -8.85 38.98 -5.44
CA GLY A 267 -7.82 38.16 -6.08
C GLY A 267 -6.42 38.65 -5.72
N ARG A 268 -5.52 37.74 -5.34
CA ARG A 268 -4.09 38.09 -5.22
C ARG A 268 -3.59 38.54 -6.60
N PRO A 269 -2.73 39.57 -6.71
CA PRO A 269 -2.22 40.07 -8.00
C PRO A 269 -1.52 39.02 -8.87
N LYS A 270 -1.14 37.87 -8.29
CA LYS A 270 -0.42 36.77 -8.96
C LYS A 270 -1.28 35.55 -9.29
N SER A 271 -2.57 35.54 -8.94
CA SER A 271 -3.49 34.49 -9.38
C SER A 271 -4.10 34.92 -10.71
N ASN A 272 -3.71 34.28 -11.81
CA ASN A 272 -4.29 34.52 -13.13
C ASN A 272 -5.83 34.53 -13.04
N HIS A 273 -6.40 35.72 -13.19
CA HIS A 273 -7.81 36.13 -13.31
C HIS A 273 -8.83 34.97 -13.31
N GLY A 274 -9.13 34.44 -12.12
CA GLY A 274 -10.32 33.63 -11.94
C GLY A 274 -11.55 34.52 -12.15
N LYS A 275 -12.38 34.19 -13.15
CA LYS A 275 -13.69 34.83 -13.32
C LYS A 275 -14.72 34.09 -12.47
N TYR A 276 -15.56 34.85 -11.79
CA TYR A 276 -16.61 34.33 -10.91
C TYR A 276 -17.98 34.66 -11.48
N LEU A 277 -18.97 33.82 -11.18
CA LEU A 277 -20.37 34.05 -11.49
C LEU A 277 -21.03 34.80 -10.32
N ALA A 278 -22.10 35.55 -10.60
CA ALA A 278 -22.85 36.28 -9.57
C ALA A 278 -23.29 35.35 -8.43
N PRO A 279 -23.17 35.78 -7.15
CA PRO A 279 -23.62 34.96 -6.02
C PRO A 279 -25.12 34.67 -6.08
N ASP A 280 -25.88 35.58 -6.71
CA ASP A 280 -27.34 35.47 -6.86
C ASP A 280 -27.77 34.58 -8.03
N LEU A 281 -26.82 33.96 -8.75
CA LEU A 281 -27.08 33.05 -9.86
C LEU A 281 -27.53 31.68 -9.32
N SER A 282 -28.84 31.54 -9.15
CA SER A 282 -29.49 30.28 -8.79
C SER A 282 -29.83 29.43 -10.01
N LEU A 283 -30.11 28.13 -9.82
CA LEU A 283 -30.55 27.23 -10.90
C LEU A 283 -31.81 27.70 -11.63
N GLY A 284 -32.71 28.45 -10.97
CA GLY A 284 -33.89 29.01 -11.61
C GLY A 284 -33.61 30.23 -12.48
N LYS A 285 -32.42 30.84 -12.33
CA LYS A 285 -31.93 31.95 -13.17
C LYS A 285 -30.90 31.49 -14.21
N MET A 286 -30.54 30.19 -14.19
CA MET A 286 -29.68 29.56 -15.20
C MET A 286 -30.56 28.91 -16.26
#